data_AF-A0A351I0W1-F1
#
_entry.id   AF-A0A351I0W1-F1
#
_cell.length_a   1.000
_cell.length_b   1.000
_cell.length_c   1.000
_cell.angle_alpha   90.00
_cell.angle_beta   90.00
_cell.angle_gamma   90.00
#
_symmetry.space_group_name_H-M   'P 1'
#
loop_
_entity.id
_entity.type
_entity.pdbx_description
1 polymer ?
#
loop_
_entity_poly.entity_id
_entity_poly.type
_entity_poly.pdbx_seq_one_letter_code
_entity_poly.pdbx_strand_id
1 'polypeptide(L)'
;MEPEILPPSETGPDFEGVRVRMAHVRSLGLIGAVLAMLTLLAAVGVSLLMLFGKALLAAALVTVLWPFVFSAEFTRWVFGYESVPFWKVFLLLAAGSVVAKMLRPAAWGR
;
A
#
# COMPACT_ATOMS: atom_id res chain seq x y z
N MET A 1 7.49 -63.68 46.21
CA MET A 1 6.76 -62.60 45.51
C MET A 1 7.82 -61.79 44.78
N GLU A 2 8.04 -62.12 43.51
CA GLU A 2 8.89 -61.32 42.62
C GLU A 2 8.11 -60.08 42.18
N PRO A 3 8.72 -58.88 42.16
CA PRO A 3 8.05 -57.71 41.62
C PRO A 3 7.98 -57.81 40.10
N GLU A 4 6.77 -57.83 39.57
CA GLU A 4 6.46 -57.78 38.15
C GLU A 4 6.89 -56.42 37.59
N ILE A 5 8.03 -56.41 36.90
CA ILE A 5 8.59 -55.23 36.26
C ILE A 5 7.78 -54.98 34.98
N LEU A 6 6.84 -54.04 35.05
CA LEU A 6 6.15 -53.49 33.88
C LEU A 6 7.20 -52.89 32.91
N PRO A 7 7.08 -53.11 31.59
CA PRO A 7 8.00 -52.51 30.64
C PRO A 7 7.85 -50.98 30.70
N PRO A 8 8.96 -50.22 30.55
CA PRO A 8 8.88 -48.78 30.50
C PRO A 8 8.01 -48.40 29.31
N SER A 9 6.87 -47.76 29.57
CA SER A 9 6.09 -47.09 28.54
C SER A 9 7.03 -46.20 27.75
N GLU A 10 7.20 -46.46 26.46
CA GLU A 10 7.95 -45.65 25.52
C GLU A 10 7.38 -44.22 25.50
N THR A 11 7.79 -43.42 26.47
CA THR A 11 7.67 -41.96 26.45
C THR A 11 8.96 -41.46 25.81
N GLY A 12 9.14 -41.85 24.54
CA GLY A 12 10.03 -41.11 23.65
C GLY A 12 9.52 -39.67 23.58
N PRO A 13 10.40 -38.65 23.53
CA PRO A 13 9.93 -37.28 23.47
C PRO A 13 9.06 -37.13 22.22
N ASP A 14 7.84 -36.63 22.39
CA ASP A 14 6.85 -36.45 21.33
C ASP A 14 7.29 -35.28 20.41
N PHE A 15 8.33 -35.53 19.61
CA PHE A 15 8.93 -34.57 18.69
C PHE A 15 8.01 -34.25 17.52
N GLU A 16 7.03 -35.11 17.24
CA GLU A 16 6.04 -34.90 16.19
C GLU A 16 5.04 -33.81 16.61
N GLY A 17 4.49 -33.87 17.82
CA GLY A 17 3.61 -32.82 18.36
C GLY A 17 4.25 -31.42 18.42
N VAL A 18 5.55 -31.34 18.70
CA VAL A 18 6.31 -30.08 18.73
C VAL A 18 6.51 -29.48 17.33
N ARG A 19 6.81 -30.31 16.32
CA ARG A 19 6.97 -29.84 14.94
C ARG A 19 5.65 -29.32 14.35
N VAL A 20 4.54 -30.00 14.64
CA VAL A 20 3.20 -29.59 14.17
C VAL A 20 2.80 -28.25 14.81
N ARG A 21 3.05 -28.06 16.11
CA ARG A 21 2.84 -26.76 16.77
C ARG A 21 3.71 -25.65 16.17
N MET A 22 5.01 -25.88 15.94
CA MET A 22 5.88 -24.86 15.34
C MET A 22 5.48 -24.49 13.90
N ALA A 23 5.07 -25.48 13.08
CA ALA A 23 4.60 -25.23 11.72
C ALA A 23 3.32 -24.38 11.70
N HIS A 24 2.39 -24.63 12.63
CA HIS A 24 1.15 -23.87 12.76
C HIS A 24 1.38 -22.44 13.30
N VAL A 25 2.30 -22.25 14.25
CA VAL A 25 2.68 -20.92 14.75
C VAL A 25 3.40 -20.11 13.65
N ARG A 26 4.23 -20.76 12.84
CA ARG A 26 4.91 -20.12 11.71
C ARG A 26 3.96 -19.74 10.57
N SER A 27 2.94 -20.56 10.29
CA SER A 27 1.91 -20.21 9.29
C SER A 27 0.98 -19.10 9.77
N LEU A 28 0.59 -19.08 11.05
CA LEU A 28 -0.11 -17.94 11.66
C LEU A 28 0.72 -16.66 11.62
N GLY A 29 2.03 -16.77 11.88
CA GLY A 29 2.97 -15.64 11.79
C GLY A 29 3.08 -15.07 10.37
N LEU A 30 3.05 -15.92 9.34
CA LEU A 30 3.03 -15.50 7.94
C LEU A 30 1.74 -14.79 7.55
N ILE A 31 0.59 -15.33 7.95
CA ILE A 31 -0.71 -14.69 7.70
C ILE A 31 -0.78 -13.33 8.40
N GLY A 32 -0.32 -13.27 9.66
CA GLY A 32 -0.22 -12.02 10.42
C GLY A 32 0.73 -11.01 9.76
N ALA A 33 1.88 -11.46 9.26
CA ALA A 33 2.82 -10.59 8.55
C ALA A 33 2.25 -10.05 7.23
N VAL A 34 1.53 -10.87 6.47
CA VAL A 34 0.85 -10.43 5.24
C VAL A 34 -0.26 -9.42 5.56
N LEU A 35 -1.08 -9.69 6.58
CA LEU A 35 -2.09 -8.74 7.06
C LEU A 35 -1.47 -7.43 7.53
N ALA A 36 -0.36 -7.47 8.28
CA ALA A 36 0.35 -6.28 8.71
C ALA A 36 0.91 -5.48 7.53
N MET A 37 1.49 -6.16 6.53
CA MET A 37 1.98 -5.54 5.30
C MET A 37 0.85 -4.86 4.53
N LEU A 38 -0.29 -5.53 4.35
CA LEU A 38 -1.48 -4.97 3.70
C LEU A 38 -2.04 -3.77 4.47
N THR A 39 -2.06 -3.85 5.81
CA THR A 39 -2.51 -2.75 6.67
C THR A 39 -1.59 -1.54 6.53
N LEU A 40 -0.27 -1.74 6.50
CA LEU A 40 0.69 -0.67 6.30
C LEU A 40 0.56 -0.05 4.90
N LEU A 41 0.37 -0.88 3.86
CA LEU A 41 0.12 -0.41 2.50
C LEU A 41 -1.18 0.42 2.42
N ALA A 42 -2.24 -0.04 3.07
CA ALA A 42 -3.50 0.67 3.16
C ALA A 42 -3.34 2.00 3.91
N ALA A 43 -2.62 2.02 5.03
CA ALA A 43 -2.35 3.24 5.78
C ALA A 43 -1.56 4.27 4.95
N VAL A 44 -0.54 3.83 4.21
CA VAL A 44 0.20 4.70 3.28
C VAL A 44 -0.71 5.20 2.17
N GLY A 45 -1.52 4.33 1.56
CA GLY A 45 -2.48 4.68 0.52
C GLY A 45 -3.52 5.70 1.00
N VAL A 46 -4.10 5.50 2.18
CA VAL A 46 -5.06 6.41 2.81
C VAL A 46 -4.40 7.74 3.19
N SER A 47 -3.16 7.71 3.68
CA SER A 47 -2.40 8.93 4.00
C SER A 47 -2.10 9.75 2.73
N LEU A 48 -1.69 9.09 1.65
CA LEU A 48 -1.51 9.71 0.34
C LEU A 48 -2.84 10.24 -0.21
N LEU A 49 -3.94 9.52 -0.03
CA LEU A 49 -5.27 9.97 -0.41
C LEU A 49 -5.73 11.18 0.41
N MET A 50 -5.41 11.26 1.70
CA MET A 50 -5.69 12.46 2.49
C MET A 50 -4.82 13.64 2.08
N LEU A 51 -3.54 13.40 1.79
CA LEU A 51 -2.59 14.46 1.45
C LEU A 51 -2.79 14.99 0.03
N PHE A 52 -3.06 14.09 -0.93
CA PHE A 52 -3.16 14.39 -2.35
C PHE A 52 -4.56 14.10 -2.92
N GLY A 53 -5.58 13.80 -2.12
CA GLY A 53 -6.90 13.44 -2.63
C GLY A 53 -7.54 14.53 -3.49
N LYS A 54 -7.30 15.81 -3.15
CA LYS A 54 -7.71 16.94 -4.00
C LYS A 54 -6.96 16.96 -5.33
N ALA A 55 -5.66 16.67 -5.32
CA ALA A 55 -4.85 16.57 -6.52
C ALA A 55 -5.22 15.33 -7.36
N LEU A 56 -5.57 14.22 -6.73
CA LEU A 56 -6.06 13.00 -7.37
C LEU A 56 -7.40 13.24 -8.06
N LEU A 57 -8.36 13.87 -7.35
CA LEU A 57 -9.65 14.24 -7.91
C LEU A 57 -9.49 15.24 -9.06
N ALA A 58 -8.66 16.27 -8.87
CA ALA A 58 -8.36 17.23 -9.92
C ALA A 58 -7.68 16.57 -11.13
N ALA A 59 -6.74 15.64 -10.91
CA ALA A 59 -6.09 14.90 -11.99
C ALA A 59 -7.08 14.01 -12.74
N ALA A 60 -7.99 13.34 -12.03
CA ALA A 60 -9.04 12.54 -12.65
C ALA A 60 -9.98 13.43 -13.49
N LEU A 61 -10.41 14.57 -12.92
CA LEU A 61 -11.26 15.53 -13.61
C LEU A 61 -10.58 16.07 -14.87
N VAL A 62 -9.31 16.50 -14.76
CA VAL A 62 -8.52 16.98 -15.89
C VAL A 62 -8.36 15.90 -16.95
N THR A 63 -8.04 14.67 -16.56
CA THR A 63 -7.88 13.54 -17.50
C THR A 63 -9.18 13.26 -18.26
N VAL A 64 -10.33 13.36 -17.60
CA VAL A 64 -11.65 13.17 -18.22
C VAL A 64 -12.06 14.35 -19.09
N LEU A 65 -11.84 15.59 -18.65
CA LEU A 65 -12.22 16.80 -19.39
C LEU A 65 -11.29 17.09 -20.57
N TRP A 66 -10.03 16.69 -20.50
CA TRP A 66 -9.02 17.03 -21.51
C TRP A 66 -9.44 16.72 -22.96
N PRO A 67 -9.92 15.51 -23.31
CA PRO A 67 -10.31 15.20 -24.69
C PRO A 67 -11.48 16.05 -25.21
N PHE A 68 -12.27 16.66 -24.33
CA PHE A 68 -13.36 17.56 -24.72
C PHE A 68 -12.91 19.00 -24.96
N VAL A 69 -11.77 19.40 -24.37
CA VAL A 69 -11.27 20.78 -24.42
C VAL A 69 -10.13 20.93 -25.43
N PHE A 70 -9.29 19.90 -25.60
CA PHE A 70 -8.09 19.96 -26.42
C PHE A 70 -8.10 18.91 -27.54
N SER A 71 -7.46 19.25 -28.68
CA SER A 71 -7.28 18.30 -29.78
C SER A 71 -6.24 17.22 -29.44
N ALA A 72 -6.33 16.09 -30.12
CA ALA A 72 -5.34 15.00 -30.01
C ALA A 72 -3.94 15.45 -30.47
N GLU A 73 -3.86 16.34 -31.47
CA GLU A 73 -2.60 16.91 -31.96
C GLU A 73 -1.90 17.75 -30.90
N PHE A 74 -2.66 18.62 -30.21
CA PHE A 74 -2.14 19.39 -29.08
C PHE A 74 -1.68 18.47 -27.94
N THR A 75 -2.47 17.44 -27.64
CA THR A 75 -2.13 16.44 -26.61
C THR A 75 -0.84 15.70 -26.94
N ARG A 76 -0.64 15.32 -28.20
CA ARG A 76 0.60 14.67 -28.68
C ARG A 76 1.79 15.60 -28.62
N TRP A 77 1.61 16.88 -28.91
CA TRP A 77 2.66 17.89 -28.76
C TRP A 77 3.07 18.09 -27.28
N VAL A 78 2.09 18.18 -26.36
CA VAL A 78 2.35 18.40 -24.93
C VAL A 78 2.91 17.15 -24.24
N PHE A 79 2.30 15.99 -24.46
CA PHE A 79 2.58 14.77 -23.69
C PHE A 79 3.44 13.74 -24.43
N GLY A 80 3.59 13.86 -25.75
CA GLY A 80 4.22 12.86 -26.62
C GLY A 80 3.31 11.68 -26.98
N TYR A 81 2.05 11.69 -26.52
CA TYR A 81 1.09 10.58 -26.66
C TYR A 81 -0.26 11.10 -27.18
N GLU A 82 -1.04 10.21 -27.79
CA GLU A 82 -2.39 10.54 -28.28
C GLU A 82 -3.40 10.79 -27.16
N SER A 83 -3.13 10.28 -25.95
CA SER A 83 -3.95 10.48 -24.76
C SER A 83 -3.15 11.07 -23.62
N VAL A 84 -3.86 11.73 -22.69
CA VAL A 84 -3.25 12.31 -21.50
C VAL A 84 -2.95 11.22 -20.46
N PRO A 85 -1.68 10.98 -20.12
CA PRO A 85 -1.34 9.99 -19.11
C PRO A 85 -1.68 10.53 -17.71
N PHE A 86 -2.62 9.87 -17.03
CA PHE A 86 -3.10 10.22 -15.69
C PHE A 86 -1.95 10.50 -14.71
N TRP A 87 -0.92 9.63 -14.69
CA TRP A 87 0.20 9.77 -13.76
C TRP A 87 0.99 11.07 -13.96
N LYS A 88 1.20 11.54 -15.21
CA LYS A 88 1.88 12.83 -15.44
C LYS A 88 1.05 13.99 -14.91
N VAL A 89 -0.27 13.98 -15.16
CA VAL A 89 -1.19 15.02 -14.67
C VAL A 89 -1.25 15.02 -13.14
N PHE A 90 -1.36 13.84 -12.54
CA PHE A 90 -1.36 13.68 -11.10
C PHE A 90 -0.07 14.21 -10.47
N LEU A 91 1.10 13.82 -11.01
CA LEU A 91 2.37 14.33 -10.53
C LEU A 91 2.50 15.85 -10.68
N LEU A 92 2.07 16.41 -11.80
CA LEU A 92 2.09 17.87 -12.03
C LEU A 92 1.20 18.61 -11.02
N LEU A 93 0.00 18.10 -10.77
CA LEU A 93 -0.92 18.70 -9.80
C LEU A 93 -0.45 18.49 -8.36
N ALA A 94 0.11 17.33 -8.04
CA ALA A 94 0.70 17.06 -6.73
C ALA A 94 1.89 17.99 -6.47
N ALA A 95 2.82 18.11 -7.43
CA ALA A 95 3.95 19.04 -7.36
C ALA A 95 3.46 20.49 -7.25
N GLY A 96 2.50 20.90 -8.08
CA GLY A 96 1.89 22.21 -8.01
C GLY A 96 1.24 22.50 -6.66
N SER A 97 0.60 21.51 -6.04
CA SER A 97 0.01 21.65 -4.69
C SER A 97 1.07 21.83 -3.61
N VAL A 98 2.19 21.12 -3.71
CA VAL A 98 3.33 21.24 -2.77
C VAL A 98 3.99 22.60 -2.95
N VAL A 99 4.27 23.00 -4.19
CA VAL A 99 4.84 24.30 -4.52
C VAL A 99 3.92 25.43 -4.07
N ALA A 100 2.60 25.34 -4.31
CA ALA A 100 1.63 26.32 -3.84
C ALA A 100 1.61 26.42 -2.31
N LYS A 101 1.78 25.30 -1.62
CA LYS A 101 1.85 25.26 -0.15
C LYS A 101 3.16 25.84 0.39
N MET A 102 4.28 25.67 -0.32
CA MET A 102 5.57 26.26 0.02
C MET A 102 5.66 27.75 -0.31
N LEU A 103 5.03 28.17 -1.41
CA LEU A 103 4.93 29.57 -1.82
C LEU A 103 3.89 30.34 -1.01
N ARG A 104 2.99 29.65 -0.30
CA ARG A 104 2.06 30.30 0.62
C ARG A 104 2.90 30.96 1.71
N PRO A 105 3.00 32.31 1.73
CA PRO A 105 3.88 32.97 2.67
C PRO A 105 3.40 32.62 4.09
N ALA A 106 4.34 32.42 5.02
CA ALA A 106 4.06 32.35 6.46
C ALA A 106 3.37 33.61 7.01
N ALA A 107 3.02 34.58 6.15
CA ALA A 107 2.45 35.89 6.46
C ALA A 107 0.91 35.91 6.59
N TRP A 108 0.23 34.75 6.72
CA TRP A 108 -1.17 34.74 7.19
C TRP A 108 -1.22 34.42 8.70
N GLY A 109 -0.50 35.24 9.46
CA GLY A 109 -0.44 35.22 10.92
C GLY A 109 -0.19 36.64 11.42
N ARG A 110 -1.17 37.52 11.19
CA ARG A 110 -1.53 38.51 12.19
C ARG A 110 -2.37 37.81 13.25
#